data_AF-A0A1C6HZC7-F1
#
_entry.id   AF-A0A1C6HZC7-F1
#
_cell.length_a   1.000
_cell.length_b   1.000
_cell.length_c   1.000
_cell.angle_alpha   90.00
_cell.angle_beta   90.00
_cell.angle_gamma   90.00
#
_symmetry.space_group_name_H-M   'P 1'
#
loop_
_entity.id
_entity.type
_entity.pdbx_description
1 polymer ?
#
loop_
_entity_poly.entity_id
_entity_poly.type
_entity_poly.pdbx_seq_one_letter_code
_entity_poly.pdbx_strand_id
1 'polypeptide(L)' 'MIIIASIVLILNALTGLIKFLMIFTEKTTGKRVSSFIDTIICIVTCLLSIYVLKL' A
#
# COMPACT_ATOMS: atom_id res chain seq x y z
N MET A 1 -15.90 8.72 -10.65
CA MET A 1 -15.14 8.43 -9.42
C MET A 1 -14.67 6.98 -9.33
N ILE A 2 -15.53 6.01 -9.62
CA ILE A 2 -15.20 4.57 -9.57
C ILE A 2 -13.94 4.20 -10.36
N ILE A 3 -13.79 4.66 -11.62
CA ILE A 3 -12.60 4.39 -12.45
C ILE A 3 -11.31 4.87 -11.77
N ILE A 4 -11.32 6.08 -11.19
CA ILE A 4 -10.17 6.65 -10.50
C ILE A 4 -9.86 5.84 -9.23
N ALA A 5 -10.86 5.46 -8.46
CA ALA A 5 -10.70 4.64 -7.26
C ALA A 5 -10.11 3.24 -7.59
N SER A 6 -10.50 2.64 -8.72
CA SER A 6 -9.93 1.37 -9.19
C SER A 6 -8.45 1.49 -9.58
N ILE A 7 -8.06 2.57 -10.26
CA ILE A 7 -6.66 2.83 -10.61
C ILE A 7 -5.81 3.03 -9.35
N VAL A 8 -6.32 3.84 -8.41
CA VAL A 8 -5.67 4.09 -7.12
C VAL A 8 -5.53 2.80 -6.31
N LEU A 9 -6.53 1.92 -6.34
CA LEU A 9 -6.48 0.62 -5.69
C LEU A 9 -5.35 -0.26 -6.25
N ILE A 10 -5.25 -0.37 -7.58
CA ILE A 10 -4.22 -1.19 -8.25
C ILE A 10 -2.81 -0.65 -7.96
N LEU A 11 -2.62 0.67 -8.05
CA LEU A 11 -1.34 1.32 -7.78
C LEU A 11 -0.89 1.15 -6.33
N ASN A 12 -1.81 1.31 -5.36
CA ASN A 12 -1.50 1.13 -3.95
C ASN A 12 -1.25 -0.34 -3.60
N ALA A 13 -1.97 -1.28 -4.22
CA ALA A 13 -1.71 -2.70 -4.04
C ALA A 13 -0.31 -3.09 -4.54
N LEU A 14 0.08 -2.61 -5.73
CA LEU A 14 1.40 -2.87 -6.28
C LEU A 14 2.51 -2.25 -5.41
N THR A 15 2.31 -0.99 -5.00
CA THR A 15 3.26 -0.27 -4.14
C THR A 15 3.40 -0.94 -2.77
N GLY A 16 2.28 -1.34 -2.16
CA GLY A 16 2.26 -2.05 -0.88
C GLY A 16 3.03 -3.37 -0.94
N LEU A 17 2.91 -4.11 -2.05
CA LEU A 17 3.62 -5.37 -2.27
C LEU A 17 5.13 -5.17 -2.43
N ILE A 18 5.56 -4.13 -3.17
CA ILE A 18 6.99 -3.77 -3.28
C ILE A 18 7.56 -3.38 -1.91
N LYS A 19 6.86 -2.54 -1.16
CA LYS A 19 7.30 -2.11 0.17
C LYS A 19 7.32 -3.25 1.17
N PHE A 20 6.37 -4.20 1.07
CA PHE A 20 6.37 -5.41 1.89
C PHE A 20 7.64 -6.23 1.65
N LEU A 21 8.05 -6.42 0.40
CA LEU A 21 9.32 -7.09 0.07
C LEU A 21 10.52 -6.32 0.62
N MET A 22 10.52 -4.98 0.54
CA MET A 22 11.60 -4.14 1.06
C MET A 22 11.83 -4.31 2.58
N ILE A 23 10.80 -4.63 3.37
CA ILE A 23 10.96 -4.93 4.81
C ILE A 23 11.98 -6.05 5.05
N PHE A 24 12.02 -7.05 4.16
CA PHE A 24 12.91 -8.19 4.29
C PHE A 24 14.28 -7.94 3.62
N THR A 25 14.29 -7.13 2.56
CA THR A 25 15.50 -6.90 1.74
C THR A 25 16.37 -5.75 2.26
N GLU A 26 15.81 -4.79 3.00
CA GLU A 26 16.57 -3.62 3.45
C GLU A 26 17.58 -3.96 4.54
N LYS A 27 18.75 -3.29 4.47
CA LYS A 27 19.92 -3.60 5.31
C LYS A 27 19.88 -2.96 6.70
N THR A 28 19.04 -1.95 6.91
CA THR A 28 19.00 -1.16 8.14
C THR A 28 17.63 -1.26 8.81
N THR A 29 17.60 -1.50 10.12
CA THR A 29 16.36 -1.62 10.91
C THR A 29 15.43 -0.41 10.74
N GLY A 30 15.99 0.81 10.72
CA GLY A 30 15.18 2.03 10.54
C GLY A 30 14.40 2.05 9.22
N LYS A 31 15.04 1.64 8.12
CA LYS A 31 14.36 1.56 6.82
C LYS A 31 13.34 0.42 6.77
N ARG A 32 13.63 -0.74 7.36
CA ARG A 32 12.65 -1.84 7.50
C ARG A 32 11.39 -1.40 8.22
N VAL A 33 11.53 -0.63 9.31
CA VAL A 33 10.39 -0.07 10.07
C VAL A 33 9.62 0.94 9.23
N SER A 34 10.32 1.82 8.50
CA SER A 34 9.67 2.75 7.56
C SER A 34 8.87 2.01 6.49
N SER A 35 9.47 1.00 5.87
CA SER A 35 8.83 0.14 4.86
C SER A 35 7.60 -0.59 5.44
N PHE A 36 7.66 -1.04 6.70
CA PHE A 36 6.53 -1.67 7.39
C PHE A 36 5.38 -0.69 7.63
N ILE A 37 5.67 0.52 8.13
CA ILE A 37 4.66 1.57 8.33
C ILE A 37 4.01 1.93 6.99
N ASP A 38 4.81 2.10 5.95
CA ASP A 38 4.31 2.41 4.62
C ASP A 38 3.43 1.30 4.02
N THR A 39 3.75 0.03 4.27
CA THR A 39 2.91 -1.09 3.87
C THR A 39 1.56 -1.04 4.59
N ILE A 40 1.51 -0.73 5.88
CA ILE A 40 0.25 -0.56 6.62
C ILE A 40 -0.59 0.58 6.01
N ILE A 41 0.04 1.72 5.70
CA ILE A 41 -0.64 2.85 5.06
C ILE A 41 -1.21 2.45 3.69
N CYS A 42 -0.48 1.67 2.89
CA CYS A 42 -0.99 1.14 1.62
C CYS A 42 -2.22 0.24 1.83
N ILE A 43 -2.22 -0.63 2.83
CA ILE A 43 -3.35 -1.51 3.14
C ILE A 43 -4.59 -0.69 3.51
N VAL A 44 -4.44 0.31 4.39
CA VAL A 44 -5.54 1.20 4.79
C VAL A 44 -6.08 1.97 3.59
N THR A 45 -5.20 2.45 2.72
CA THR A 45 -5.61 3.19 1.51
C THR A 45 -6.35 2.29 0.52
N CYS A 46 -5.92 1.03 0.37
CA CYS A 46 -6.65 0.04 -0.42
C CYS A 46 -8.05 -0.24 0.14
N LEU A 47 -8.18 -0.39 1.46
CA LEU A 47 -9.49 -0.56 2.11
C LEU A 47 -10.41 0.65 1.86
N LEU A 48 -9.86 1.86 1.95
CA LEU A 48 -10.60 3.09 1.66
C LEU A 48 -11.06 3.15 0.20
N SER A 49 -10.19 2.79 -0.76
CA SER A 49 -10.54 2.71 -2.18
C SER A 49 -11.62 1.67 -2.46
N ILE A 50 -11.56 0.48 -1.82
CA ILE A 50 -12.62 -0.54 -1.94
C ILE A 50 -13.95 -0.02 -1.39
N TYR A 51 -13.92 0.70 -0.27
CA TYR A 51 -15.14 1.30 0.30
C TYR A 51 -15.78 2.30 -0.66
N VAL A 52 -14.98 3.20 -1.27
CA VAL A 52 -15.44 4.17 -2.27
C VAL A 52 -15.96 3.49 -3.55
N LEU A 53 -15.40 2.33 -3.93
CA LEU A 53 -15.88 1.55 -5.08
C LEU A 53 -17.23 0.85 -4.81
N LYS A 54 -17.51 0.56 -3.54
CA LYS A 54 -18.74 -0.12 -3.11
C LYS A 54 -19.90 0.85 -2.85
N LEU A 55 -19.60 2.13 -2.67
CA LEU A 55 -20.56 3.23 -2.53
C LEU A 55 -21.11 3.64 -3.90
#